data_AF-A0AA36CA35-F1
#
_entry.id   AF-A0AA36CA35-F1
#
_cell.length_a   1.000
_cell.length_b   1.000
_cell.length_c   1.000
_cell.angle_alpha   90.00
_cell.angle_beta   90.00
_cell.angle_gamma   90.00
#
_symmetry.space_group_name_H-M   'P 1'
#
loop_
_entity.id
_entity.type
_entity.pdbx_description
1 polymer ?
#
loop_
_entity_poly.entity_id
_entity_poly.type
_entity_poly.pdbx_seq_one_letter_code
_entity_poly.pdbx_strand_id
1 'polypeptide(L)'
;MSAQPLALGAPTRGRDDDRDVLVDALPYLDVNYSETDRQFALGLIEQECKSFPATKNYLKHLPIPDYDAYLTPALLEDRKLRTQKVEIPKPIDLTRCDLPCPAGTSRSNDKLFRNAFTQNEHLRLRQINLELMEEYGPEASRRWSEELQAYLRELENDLRQTQESVMEVHASRKHAQMSAGKTLKELENAWVQMVTKNYRMEMTNQQLEAELKKKAKEMGVDYAQLGKS
;
A
#
# COMPACT_ATOMS: atom_id res chain seq x y z
N MET A 1 -29.75 -3.55 -8.08
CA MET A 1 -29.26 -3.01 -6.80
C MET A 1 -27.82 -2.59 -7.03
N SER A 2 -27.60 -1.29 -7.24
CA SER A 2 -26.29 -0.73 -7.58
C SER A 2 -25.36 -0.82 -6.38
N ALA A 3 -24.35 -1.70 -6.45
CA ALA A 3 -23.24 -1.66 -5.51
C ALA A 3 -22.52 -0.32 -5.70
N GLN A 4 -22.63 0.56 -4.72
CA GLN A 4 -21.77 1.74 -4.63
C GLN A 4 -20.33 1.25 -4.59
N PRO A 5 -19.40 1.86 -5.36
CA PRO A 5 -17.99 1.55 -5.20
C PRO A 5 -17.61 1.85 -3.74
N LEU A 6 -16.76 1.01 -3.15
CA LEU A 6 -16.10 1.26 -1.87
C LEU A 6 -15.24 2.53 -1.99
N ALA A 7 -15.88 3.68 -2.02
CA ALA A 7 -15.25 4.94 -1.72
C ALA A 7 -14.71 4.79 -0.31
N LEU A 8 -13.39 4.88 -0.16
CA LEU A 8 -12.76 5.22 1.10
C LEU A 8 -13.53 6.43 1.64
N GLY A 9 -14.40 6.18 2.62
CA GLY A 9 -15.15 7.22 3.28
C GLY A 9 -14.17 8.28 3.74
N ALA A 10 -14.55 9.54 3.56
CA ALA A 10 -13.79 10.69 4.05
C ALA A 10 -13.27 10.40 5.48
N PRO A 11 -12.05 10.81 5.83
CA PRO A 11 -11.47 10.49 7.13
C PRO A 11 -12.33 11.12 8.23
N THR A 12 -13.26 10.34 8.79
CA THR A 12 -14.08 10.76 9.90
C THR A 12 -13.29 10.52 11.18
N ARG A 13 -12.86 11.64 11.77
CA ARG A 13 -12.26 11.79 13.11
C ARG A 13 -10.86 11.21 13.30
N GLY A 14 -9.90 11.73 12.53
CA GLY A 14 -8.69 12.26 13.19
C GLY A 14 -9.10 13.54 13.94
N ARG A 15 -8.42 13.89 15.03
CA ARG A 15 -8.60 15.21 15.68
C ARG A 15 -8.63 16.28 14.58
N ASP A 16 -9.64 17.15 14.55
CA ASP A 16 -9.67 18.25 13.59
C ASP A 16 -8.42 19.15 13.72
N ASP A 17 -7.71 19.06 14.85
CA ASP A 17 -6.40 19.68 15.12
C ASP A 17 -5.23 19.14 14.26
N ASP A 18 -5.28 17.91 13.73
CA ASP A 18 -4.17 17.36 12.93
C ASP A 18 -4.09 17.99 11.52
N ARG A 19 -5.17 18.66 11.07
CA ARG A 19 -5.16 19.40 9.79
C ARG A 19 -4.36 20.70 9.87
N ASP A 20 -4.09 21.20 11.08
CA ASP A 20 -3.40 22.48 11.30
C ASP A 20 -1.87 22.35 11.35
N VAL A 21 -1.33 21.14 11.47
CA VAL A 21 0.12 20.93 11.41
C VAL A 21 0.53 20.58 9.99
N LEU A 22 0.92 21.60 9.22
CA LEU A 22 1.54 21.42 7.91
C LEU A 22 2.87 20.69 8.07
N VAL A 23 2.87 19.37 7.92
CA VAL A 23 4.09 18.56 7.84
C VAL A 23 4.60 18.68 6.41
N ASP A 24 5.63 19.50 6.21
CA ASP A 24 6.30 19.64 4.91
C ASP A 24 7.44 18.63 4.76
N ALA A 25 7.45 17.94 3.63
CA ALA A 25 8.53 17.08 3.20
C ALA A 25 8.62 17.17 1.68
N LEU A 26 9.82 17.43 1.15
CA LEU A 26 10.04 17.70 -0.27
C LEU A 26 10.88 16.60 -0.97
N PRO A 27 10.36 15.36 -1.14
CA PRO A 27 11.11 14.25 -1.76
C PRO A 27 11.75 14.54 -3.13
N TYR A 28 11.18 15.44 -3.93
CA TYR A 28 11.76 15.79 -5.23
C TYR A 28 12.90 16.79 -5.17
N LEU A 29 13.05 17.49 -4.05
CA LEU A 29 14.18 18.38 -3.78
C LEU A 29 15.24 17.70 -2.91
N ASP A 30 14.80 17.01 -1.86
CA ASP A 30 15.67 16.39 -0.86
C ASP A 30 16.15 15.01 -1.33
N VAL A 31 16.80 14.96 -2.49
CA VAL A 31 17.23 13.71 -3.13
C VAL A 31 18.49 13.09 -2.51
N ASN A 32 19.19 13.83 -1.66
CA ASN A 32 20.53 13.48 -1.18
C ASN A 32 20.56 12.68 0.13
N TYR A 33 19.44 12.09 0.55
CA TYR A 33 19.43 11.25 1.76
C TYR A 33 20.15 9.91 1.50
N SER A 34 21.18 9.66 2.30
CA SER A 34 21.91 8.40 2.31
C SER A 34 21.18 7.36 3.16
N GLU A 35 21.48 6.09 2.91
CA GLU A 35 21.03 4.98 3.77
C GLU A 35 21.45 5.18 5.24
N THR A 36 22.56 5.87 5.49
CA THR A 36 23.01 6.26 6.84
C THR A 36 22.03 7.21 7.53
N ASP A 37 21.47 8.16 6.80
CA ASP A 37 20.53 9.16 7.33
C ASP A 37 19.20 8.49 7.68
N ARG A 38 18.78 7.53 6.85
CA ARG A 38 17.61 6.69 7.11
C ARG A 38 17.77 5.88 8.38
N GLN A 39 18.92 5.22 8.57
CA GLN A 39 19.21 4.45 9.78
C GLN A 39 19.26 5.35 11.03
N PHE A 40 19.85 6.54 10.90
CA PHE A 40 19.88 7.52 11.98
C PHE A 40 18.46 7.98 12.36
N ALA A 41 17.63 8.32 11.39
CA ALA A 41 16.24 8.71 11.62
C ALA A 41 15.42 7.57 12.27
N LEU A 42 15.60 6.33 11.82
CA LEU A 42 14.98 5.15 12.44
C LEU A 42 15.43 4.96 13.89
N GLY A 43 16.72 5.14 14.18
CA GLY A 43 17.25 5.08 15.55
C GLY A 43 16.63 6.13 16.48
N LEU A 44 16.41 7.36 15.98
CA LEU A 44 15.71 8.40 16.73
C LEU A 44 14.24 8.05 16.95
N ILE A 45 13.55 7.53 15.94
CA ILE A 45 12.16 7.06 16.06
C ILE A 45 12.06 5.96 17.12
N GLU A 46 12.98 4.99 17.13
CA GLU A 46 13.00 3.93 18.15
C GLU A 46 13.23 4.45 19.56
N GLN A 47 14.07 5.48 19.73
CA GLN A 47 14.29 6.12 21.03
C GLN A 47 13.02 6.81 21.53
N GLU A 48 12.32 7.55 20.66
CA GLU A 48 11.05 8.18 21.00
C GLU A 48 9.96 7.13 21.27
N CYS A 49 9.90 6.06 20.48
CA CYS A 49 8.97 4.94 20.72
C CYS A 49 9.22 4.22 22.06
N LYS A 50 10.42 4.32 22.66
CA LYS A 50 10.67 3.82 24.02
C LYS A 50 10.16 4.78 25.09
N SER A 51 10.20 6.09 24.81
CA SER A 51 9.73 7.15 25.70
C SER A 51 8.20 7.17 25.77
N PHE A 52 7.52 6.99 24.63
CA PHE A 52 6.07 6.93 24.56
C PHE A 52 5.57 5.48 24.66
N PRO A 53 4.76 5.12 25.67
CA PRO A 53 4.16 3.79 25.72
C PRO A 53 3.25 3.61 24.50
N ALA A 54 3.56 2.62 23.66
CA ALA A 54 2.74 2.31 22.50
C ALA A 54 1.26 2.19 22.91
N THR A 55 0.39 2.99 22.31
CA THR A 55 -1.06 2.85 22.49
C THR A 55 -1.42 1.43 22.08
N LYS A 56 -1.85 0.60 23.03
CA LYS A 56 -2.01 -0.86 22.85
C LYS A 56 -2.85 -1.26 21.64
N ASN A 57 -3.66 -0.35 21.09
CA ASN A 57 -4.38 -0.57 19.86
C ASN A 57 -4.67 0.79 19.17
N TYR A 58 -3.79 1.19 18.24
CA TYR A 58 -3.98 2.39 17.42
C TYR A 58 -5.18 2.27 16.46
N LEU A 59 -5.70 1.05 16.24
CA LEU A 59 -6.85 0.77 15.39
C LEU A 59 -8.20 0.86 16.12
N LYS A 60 -8.24 1.29 17.39
CA LYS A 60 -9.50 1.42 18.16
C LYS A 60 -10.56 2.31 17.51
N HIS A 61 -10.13 3.29 16.72
CA HIS A 61 -11.03 4.22 16.04
C HIS A 61 -11.63 3.61 14.76
N LEU A 62 -11.11 2.48 14.29
CA LEU A 62 -11.61 1.76 13.14
C LEU A 62 -12.55 0.63 13.59
N PRO A 63 -13.62 0.35 12.81
CA PRO A 63 -14.45 -0.81 13.05
C PRO A 63 -13.60 -2.08 12.92
N ILE A 64 -13.92 -3.09 13.73
CA ILE A 64 -13.29 -4.42 13.62
C ILE A 64 -13.65 -4.96 12.23
N PRO A 65 -12.66 -5.31 11.39
CA PRO A 65 -12.94 -5.83 10.07
C PRO A 65 -13.71 -7.15 10.18
N ASP A 66 -14.78 -7.25 9.39
CA ASP A 66 -15.50 -8.50 9.24
C ASP A 66 -14.73 -9.41 8.30
N TYR A 67 -13.99 -10.35 8.88
CA TYR A 67 -13.23 -11.36 8.13
C TYR A 67 -14.12 -12.41 7.45
N ASP A 68 -15.42 -12.42 7.77
CA ASP A 68 -16.38 -13.40 7.27
C ASP A 68 -17.32 -12.79 6.21
N ALA A 69 -17.17 -11.50 5.89
CA ALA A 69 -18.06 -10.74 5.01
C ALA A 69 -18.29 -11.38 3.63
N TYR A 70 -17.30 -12.10 3.10
CA TYR A 70 -17.35 -12.75 1.80
C TYR A 70 -17.36 -14.28 1.88
N LEU A 71 -17.49 -14.85 3.08
CA LEU A 71 -17.54 -16.29 3.25
C LEU A 71 -18.96 -16.81 3.01
N THR A 72 -19.10 -17.72 2.06
CA THR A 72 -20.35 -18.47 1.88
C THR A 72 -20.58 -19.40 3.09
N PRO A 73 -21.83 -19.80 3.37
CA PRO A 73 -22.12 -20.75 4.45
C PRO A 73 -21.27 -22.04 4.38
N ALA A 74 -21.03 -22.55 3.16
CA ALA A 74 -20.17 -23.71 2.94
C ALA A 74 -18.70 -23.45 3.29
N LEU A 75 -18.15 -22.27 2.97
CA LEU A 75 -16.78 -21.89 3.34
C LEU A 75 -16.63 -21.69 4.86
N LEU A 76 -17.68 -21.19 5.53
CA LEU A 76 -17.71 -21.10 6.99
C LEU A 76 -17.68 -22.48 7.64
N GLU A 77 -18.42 -23.45 7.10
CA GLU A 77 -18.38 -24.84 7.56
C GLU A 77 -17.02 -25.49 7.35
N ASP A 78 -16.42 -25.33 6.16
CA ASP A 78 -15.08 -25.85 5.88
C ASP A 78 -14.02 -25.22 6.80
N ARG A 79 -14.10 -23.91 7.03
CA ARG A 79 -13.22 -23.22 7.99
C ARG A 79 -13.39 -23.77 9.41
N LYS A 80 -14.62 -24.06 9.85
CA LYS A 80 -14.88 -24.70 11.16
C LYS A 80 -14.24 -26.08 11.24
N LEU A 81 -14.42 -26.91 10.20
CA LEU A 81 -13.84 -28.25 10.12
C LEU A 81 -12.31 -28.23 10.16
N ARG A 82 -11.67 -27.34 9.39
CA ARG A 82 -10.21 -27.16 9.38
C ARG A 82 -9.67 -26.65 10.72
N THR A 83 -10.37 -25.72 11.35
CA THR A 83 -9.99 -25.16 12.67
C THR A 83 -10.06 -26.22 13.76
N GLN A 84 -11.01 -27.14 13.68
CA GLN A 84 -11.15 -28.28 14.58
C GLN A 84 -10.11 -29.40 14.32
N LYS A 85 -9.15 -29.20 13.40
CA LYS A 85 -8.19 -30.21 12.93
C LYS A 85 -8.87 -31.52 12.53
N VAL A 86 -10.07 -31.45 11.97
CA VAL A 86 -10.71 -32.63 11.40
C VAL A 86 -9.82 -33.09 10.25
N GLU A 87 -9.36 -34.34 10.32
CA GLU A 87 -8.54 -34.94 9.27
C GLU A 87 -9.24 -34.78 7.92
N ILE A 88 -8.45 -34.53 6.86
CA ILE A 88 -8.95 -34.44 5.49
C ILE A 88 -9.86 -35.65 5.25
N PRO A 89 -11.11 -35.46 4.76
CA PRO A 89 -12.00 -36.57 4.50
C PRO A 89 -11.26 -37.64 3.69
N LYS A 90 -11.45 -38.91 4.06
CA LYS A 90 -10.82 -40.03 3.36
C LYS A 90 -10.98 -39.85 1.84
N PRO A 91 -9.93 -40.11 1.04
CA PRO A 91 -10.00 -39.97 -0.40
C PRO A 91 -11.21 -40.73 -0.94
N ILE A 92 -11.88 -40.14 -1.93
CA ILE A 92 -13.09 -40.71 -2.53
C ILE A 92 -12.80 -42.16 -2.95
N ASP A 93 -13.56 -43.09 -2.40
CA ASP A 93 -13.42 -44.51 -2.70
C ASP A 93 -13.95 -44.81 -4.11
N LEU A 94 -13.04 -44.99 -5.06
CA LEU A 94 -13.37 -45.31 -6.45
C LEU A 94 -13.52 -46.82 -6.68
N THR A 95 -13.29 -47.67 -5.69
CA THR A 95 -13.36 -49.13 -5.86
C THR A 95 -14.76 -49.61 -6.24
N ARG A 96 -15.80 -48.82 -5.92
CA ARG A 96 -17.18 -49.04 -6.37
C ARG A 96 -17.35 -48.93 -7.88
N CYS A 97 -16.54 -48.12 -8.54
CA CYS A 97 -16.57 -47.90 -9.99
C CYS A 97 -15.79 -48.97 -10.77
N ASP A 98 -15.06 -49.86 -10.08
CA ASP A 98 -14.34 -50.94 -10.73
C ASP A 98 -15.30 -52.09 -11.09
N LEU A 99 -15.09 -52.71 -12.26
CA LEU A 99 -15.76 -53.95 -12.68
C LEU A 99 -14.79 -55.12 -12.55
N PRO A 100 -14.73 -55.80 -11.39
CA PRO A 100 -13.92 -57.00 -11.26
C PRO A 100 -14.49 -58.13 -12.12
N CYS A 101 -13.60 -58.91 -12.74
CA CYS A 101 -13.98 -60.10 -13.50
C CYS A 101 -14.68 -61.11 -12.57
N PRO A 102 -15.84 -61.69 -12.95
CA PRO A 102 -16.56 -62.63 -12.10
C PRO A 102 -15.73 -63.90 -11.85
N ALA A 103 -15.27 -64.08 -10.62
CA ALA A 103 -14.50 -65.27 -10.22
C ALA A 103 -15.45 -66.44 -9.90
N GLY A 104 -15.66 -67.32 -10.87
CA GLY A 104 -16.20 -68.67 -10.66
C GLY A 104 -17.67 -68.76 -10.23
N THR A 105 -18.30 -69.87 -10.58
CA THR A 105 -19.73 -70.16 -10.45
C THR A 105 -20.16 -70.38 -8.99
N SER A 106 -20.20 -69.34 -8.16
CA SER A 106 -20.80 -69.41 -6.81
C SER A 106 -21.87 -68.35 -6.59
N ARG A 107 -22.91 -68.76 -5.86
CA ARG A 107 -24.20 -68.11 -5.71
C ARG A 107 -24.12 -66.92 -4.75
N SER A 108 -23.96 -65.71 -5.30
CA SER A 108 -24.65 -64.47 -4.89
C SER A 108 -24.06 -63.28 -5.68
N ASN A 109 -24.19 -63.33 -7.02
CA ASN A 109 -23.62 -62.34 -7.94
C ASN A 109 -24.50 -61.09 -8.13
N ASP A 110 -25.63 -60.97 -7.42
CA ASP A 110 -26.59 -59.86 -7.59
C ASP A 110 -25.96 -58.47 -7.40
N LYS A 111 -25.01 -58.33 -6.47
CA LYS A 111 -24.29 -57.07 -6.26
C LYS A 111 -23.39 -56.72 -7.44
N LEU A 112 -22.72 -57.72 -8.04
CA LEU A 112 -21.89 -57.53 -9.24
C LEU A 112 -22.74 -57.18 -10.46
N PHE A 113 -23.87 -57.87 -10.66
CA PHE A 113 -24.83 -57.55 -11.72
C PHE A 113 -25.45 -56.17 -11.58
N ARG A 114 -25.84 -55.79 -10.36
CA ARG A 114 -26.33 -54.43 -10.08
C ARG A 114 -25.25 -53.37 -10.32
N ASN A 115 -23.99 -53.64 -9.97
CA ASN A 115 -22.87 -52.75 -10.28
C ASN A 115 -22.69 -52.61 -11.80
N ALA A 116 -22.64 -53.72 -12.55
CA ALA A 116 -22.52 -53.71 -14.00
C ALA A 116 -23.67 -52.97 -14.70
N PHE A 117 -24.91 -53.17 -14.24
CA PHE A 117 -26.07 -52.44 -14.76
C PHE A 117 -25.95 -50.92 -14.49
N THR A 118 -25.57 -50.56 -13.27
CA THR A 118 -25.37 -49.15 -12.87
C THR A 118 -24.27 -48.50 -13.72
N GLN A 119 -23.17 -49.20 -13.98
CA GLN A 119 -22.08 -48.70 -14.80
C GLN A 119 -22.44 -48.57 -16.27
N ASN A 120 -23.23 -49.51 -16.82
CA ASN A 120 -23.77 -49.38 -18.18
C ASN A 120 -24.61 -48.10 -18.32
N GLU A 121 -25.52 -47.84 -17.38
CA GLU A 121 -26.30 -46.60 -17.38
C GLU A 121 -25.42 -45.35 -17.23
N HIS A 122 -24.37 -45.40 -16.40
CA HIS A 122 -23.39 -44.29 -16.33
C HIS A 122 -22.65 -44.07 -17.65
N LEU A 123 -22.26 -45.13 -18.36
CA LEU A 123 -21.61 -45.03 -19.67
C LEU A 123 -22.57 -44.47 -20.73
N ARG A 124 -23.84 -44.88 -20.70
CA ARG A 124 -24.88 -44.34 -21.57
C ARG A 124 -25.09 -42.84 -21.32
N LEU A 125 -25.19 -42.42 -20.06
CA LEU A 125 -25.28 -41.00 -19.71
C LEU A 125 -24.02 -40.23 -20.13
N ARG A 126 -22.83 -40.82 -19.94
CA ARG A 126 -21.58 -40.23 -20.39
C ARG A 126 -21.58 -40.04 -21.90
N GLN A 127 -22.07 -41.01 -22.68
CA GLN A 127 -22.17 -40.88 -24.13
C GLN A 127 -23.08 -39.69 -24.51
N ILE A 128 -24.27 -39.59 -23.92
CA ILE A 128 -25.19 -38.46 -24.16
C ILE A 128 -24.51 -37.12 -23.79
N ASN A 129 -23.82 -37.06 -22.65
CA ASN A 129 -23.11 -35.86 -22.24
C ASN A 129 -21.96 -35.49 -23.19
N LEU A 130 -21.27 -36.48 -23.76
CA LEU A 130 -20.22 -36.27 -24.75
C LEU A 130 -20.80 -35.79 -26.09
N GLU A 131 -21.93 -36.33 -26.53
CA GLU A 131 -22.65 -35.86 -27.72
C GLU A 131 -23.08 -34.40 -27.55
N LEU A 132 -23.64 -34.03 -26.39
CA LEU A 132 -23.96 -32.63 -26.07
C LEU A 132 -22.71 -31.74 -26.02
N MET A 133 -21.61 -32.24 -25.45
CA MET A 133 -20.35 -31.48 -25.38
C MET A 133 -19.71 -31.31 -26.77
N GLU A 134 -19.84 -32.28 -27.65
CA GLU A 134 -19.37 -32.19 -29.04
C GLU A 134 -20.18 -31.15 -29.83
N GLU A 135 -21.50 -31.12 -29.63
CA GLU A 135 -22.39 -30.16 -30.29
C GLU A 135 -22.21 -28.72 -29.77
N TYR A 136 -22.19 -28.51 -28.45
CA TYR A 136 -22.24 -27.17 -27.85
C TYR A 136 -20.91 -26.69 -27.23
N GLY A 137 -19.98 -27.60 -26.94
CA GLY A 137 -18.74 -27.31 -26.23
C GLY A 137 -17.83 -26.31 -26.96
N PRO A 138 -17.59 -26.44 -28.28
CA PRO A 138 -16.77 -25.49 -29.02
C PRO A 138 -17.31 -24.06 -28.97
N GLU A 139 -18.62 -23.89 -29.17
CA GLU A 139 -19.24 -22.56 -29.10
C GLU A 139 -19.23 -21.98 -27.69
N ALA A 140 -19.54 -22.79 -26.67
CA ALA A 140 -19.52 -22.35 -25.27
C ALA A 140 -18.10 -21.91 -24.86
N SER A 141 -17.08 -22.68 -25.23
CA SER A 141 -15.68 -22.37 -24.95
C SER A 141 -15.23 -21.10 -25.66
N ARG A 142 -15.69 -20.87 -26.89
CA ARG A 142 -15.42 -19.64 -27.63
C ARG A 142 -16.06 -18.43 -26.96
N ARG A 143 -17.35 -18.49 -26.61
CA ARG A 143 -18.06 -17.40 -25.91
C ARG A 143 -17.40 -17.08 -24.57
N TRP A 144 -17.07 -18.10 -23.78
CA TRP A 144 -16.35 -17.93 -22.52
C TRP A 144 -14.99 -17.23 -22.72
N SER A 145 -14.25 -17.62 -23.76
CA SER A 145 -12.97 -16.98 -24.09
C SER A 145 -13.15 -15.52 -24.52
N GLU A 146 -14.20 -15.20 -25.29
CA GLU A 146 -14.54 -13.83 -25.69
C GLU A 146 -14.92 -12.96 -24.48
N GLU A 147 -15.75 -13.48 -23.57
CA GLU A 147 -16.12 -12.81 -22.33
C GLU A 147 -14.89 -12.57 -21.44
N LEU A 148 -14.02 -13.57 -21.29
CA LEU A 148 -12.80 -13.43 -20.50
C LEU A 148 -11.84 -12.40 -21.12
N GLN A 149 -11.73 -12.36 -22.45
CA GLN A 149 -10.93 -11.33 -23.14
C GLN A 149 -11.53 -9.94 -22.96
N ALA A 150 -12.85 -9.79 -22.98
CA ALA A 150 -13.50 -8.51 -22.74
C ALA A 150 -13.24 -8.02 -21.31
N TYR A 151 -13.39 -8.91 -20.32
CA TYR A 151 -13.10 -8.61 -18.92
C TYR A 151 -11.62 -8.25 -18.70
N LEU A 152 -10.69 -8.95 -19.35
CA LEU A 152 -9.28 -8.62 -19.30
C LEU A 152 -9.00 -7.21 -19.84
N ARG A 153 -9.59 -6.84 -20.98
CA ARG A 153 -9.44 -5.49 -21.55
C ARG A 153 -9.98 -4.40 -20.63
N GLU A 154 -11.08 -4.66 -19.93
CA GLU A 154 -11.64 -3.74 -18.94
C GLU A 154 -10.64 -3.51 -17.79
N LEU A 155 -10.10 -4.60 -17.22
CA LEU A 155 -9.09 -4.50 -16.16
C LEU A 155 -7.80 -3.80 -16.61
N GLU A 156 -7.35 -4.03 -17.85
CA GLU A 156 -6.20 -3.32 -18.43
C GLU A 156 -6.47 -1.82 -18.60
N ASN A 157 -7.71 -1.44 -18.94
CA ASN A 157 -8.11 -0.04 -19.02
C ASN A 157 -8.12 0.62 -17.64
N ASP A 158 -8.68 -0.03 -16.63
CA ASP A 158 -8.72 0.47 -15.25
C ASP A 158 -7.30 0.64 -14.68
N LEU A 159 -6.42 -0.32 -14.96
CA LEU A 159 -5.00 -0.24 -14.57
C LEU A 159 -4.33 0.97 -15.21
N ARG A 160 -4.52 1.17 -16.52
CA ARG A 160 -3.95 2.32 -17.25
C ARG A 160 -4.49 3.64 -16.72
N GLN A 161 -5.80 3.76 -16.48
CA GLN A 161 -6.40 4.97 -15.92
C GLN A 161 -5.84 5.27 -14.52
N THR A 162 -5.67 4.25 -13.70
CA THR A 162 -5.07 4.39 -12.37
C THR A 162 -3.62 4.85 -12.47
N GLN A 163 -2.83 4.27 -13.37
CA GLN A 163 -1.44 4.70 -13.61
C GLN A 163 -1.36 6.15 -14.08
N GLU A 164 -2.22 6.57 -15.00
CA GLU A 164 -2.31 7.96 -15.47
C GLU A 164 -2.64 8.91 -14.31
N SER A 165 -3.60 8.56 -13.45
CA SER A 165 -3.92 9.35 -12.25
C SER A 165 -2.74 9.46 -11.28
N VAL A 166 -2.02 8.35 -11.03
CA VAL A 166 -0.81 8.38 -10.20
C VAL A 166 0.26 9.29 -10.81
N MET A 167 0.46 9.22 -12.13
CA MET A 167 1.41 10.07 -12.84
C MET A 167 1.03 11.54 -12.77
N GLU A 168 -0.25 11.88 -12.89
CA GLU A 168 -0.75 13.26 -12.76
C GLU A 168 -0.47 13.81 -11.35
N VAL A 169 -0.75 13.02 -10.31
CA VAL A 169 -0.41 13.39 -8.92
C VAL A 169 1.10 13.59 -8.75
N HIS A 170 1.92 12.68 -9.29
CA HIS A 170 3.37 12.80 -9.26
C HIS A 170 3.85 14.09 -9.97
N ALA A 171 3.29 14.40 -11.14
CA ALA A 171 3.63 15.59 -11.92
C ALA A 171 3.24 16.88 -11.20
N SER A 172 2.02 16.94 -10.67
CA SER A 172 1.52 18.08 -9.87
C SER A 172 2.39 18.30 -8.63
N ARG A 173 2.68 17.25 -7.86
CA ARG A 173 3.55 17.32 -6.69
C ARG A 173 4.96 17.80 -7.07
N LYS A 174 5.54 17.24 -8.14
CA LYS A 174 6.86 17.65 -8.62
C LYS A 174 6.88 19.13 -9.00
N HIS A 175 5.86 19.61 -9.71
CA HIS A 175 5.76 21.01 -10.10
C HIS A 175 5.68 21.94 -8.88
N ALA A 176 4.81 21.63 -7.92
CA ALA A 176 4.65 22.40 -6.69
C ALA A 176 5.97 22.45 -5.90
N GLN A 177 6.63 21.31 -5.72
CA GLN A 177 7.90 21.24 -4.99
C GLN A 177 9.01 21.99 -5.72
N MET A 178 9.16 21.85 -7.04
CA MET A 178 10.17 22.59 -7.80
C MET A 178 9.95 24.11 -7.75
N SER A 179 8.69 24.56 -7.76
CA SER A 179 8.34 25.98 -7.61
C SER A 179 8.72 26.50 -6.21
N ALA A 180 8.29 25.81 -5.15
CA ALA A 180 8.66 26.13 -3.77
C ALA A 180 10.18 26.08 -3.57
N GLY A 181 10.85 25.11 -4.16
CA GLY A 181 12.30 24.93 -4.15
C GLY A 181 13.07 26.11 -4.72
N LYS A 182 12.57 26.70 -5.80
CA LYS A 182 13.14 27.94 -6.35
C LYS A 182 13.05 29.08 -5.34
N THR A 183 11.90 29.26 -4.71
CA THR A 183 11.71 30.32 -3.70
C THR A 183 12.56 30.07 -2.45
N LEU A 184 12.71 28.82 -2.00
CA LEU A 184 13.59 28.45 -0.89
C LEU A 184 15.04 28.83 -1.17
N LYS A 185 15.53 28.52 -2.38
CA LYS A 185 16.89 28.87 -2.79
C LYS A 185 17.11 30.39 -2.88
N GLU A 186 16.11 31.13 -3.35
CA GLU A 186 16.16 32.61 -3.38
C GLU A 186 16.23 33.18 -1.96
N LEU A 187 15.41 32.68 -1.04
CA LEU A 187 15.39 33.09 0.36
C LEU A 187 16.68 32.72 1.09
N GLU A 188 17.23 31.52 0.85
CA GLU A 188 18.50 31.08 1.40
C GLU A 188 19.64 32.00 0.95
N ASN A 189 19.72 32.31 -0.35
CA ASN A 189 20.73 33.24 -0.87
C ASN A 189 20.58 34.64 -0.29
N ALA A 190 19.35 35.15 -0.18
CA ALA A 190 19.08 36.45 0.43
C ALA A 190 19.52 36.46 1.91
N TRP A 191 19.23 35.39 2.64
CA TRP A 191 19.64 35.23 4.03
C TRP A 191 21.17 35.21 4.16
N VAL A 192 21.88 34.39 3.38
CA VAL A 192 23.36 34.33 3.39
C VAL A 192 23.95 35.71 3.07
N GLN A 193 23.40 36.42 2.09
CA GLN A 193 23.85 37.77 1.74
C GLN A 193 23.63 38.77 2.88
N MET A 194 22.46 38.75 3.52
CA MET A 194 22.15 39.62 4.66
C MET A 194 23.08 39.35 5.85
N VAL A 195 23.28 38.09 6.21
CA VAL A 195 24.19 37.68 7.29
C VAL A 195 25.62 38.10 6.98
N THR A 196 26.09 37.86 5.75
CA THR A 196 27.43 38.27 5.32
C THR A 196 27.60 39.79 5.34
N LYS A 197 26.57 40.53 4.92
CA LYS A 197 26.59 42.00 4.95
C LYS A 197 26.64 42.52 6.39
N ASN A 198 25.82 41.97 7.28
CA ASN A 198 25.83 42.34 8.71
C ASN A 198 27.20 42.07 9.32
N TYR A 199 27.78 40.89 9.06
CA TYR A 199 29.12 40.56 9.53
C TYR A 199 30.19 41.53 9.01
N ARG A 200 30.13 41.90 7.72
CA ARG A 200 31.04 42.91 7.15
C ARG A 200 30.88 44.28 7.81
N MET A 201 29.63 44.68 8.10
CA MET A 201 29.35 45.95 8.79
C MET A 201 29.91 45.96 10.21
N GLU A 202 29.74 44.88 10.96
CA GLU A 202 30.32 44.72 12.29
C GLU A 202 31.85 44.80 12.25
N MET A 203 32.48 44.11 11.29
CA MET A 203 33.92 44.20 11.06
C MET A 203 34.38 45.63 10.76
N THR A 204 33.68 46.36 9.88
CA THR A 204 34.04 47.75 9.57
C THR A 204 33.84 48.68 10.77
N ASN A 205 32.78 48.46 11.57
CA ASN A 205 32.55 49.26 12.77
C ASN A 205 33.66 49.03 13.79
N GLN A 206 34.09 47.78 14.01
CA GLN A 206 35.21 47.47 14.91
C GLN A 206 36.53 48.11 14.43
N GLN A 207 36.79 48.11 13.12
CA GLN A 207 37.97 48.78 12.55
C GLN A 207 37.90 50.30 12.76
N LEU A 208 36.76 50.92 12.47
CA LEU A 208 36.55 52.35 12.69
C LEU A 208 36.66 52.72 14.17
N GLU A 209 36.11 51.93 15.08
CA GLU A 209 36.27 52.13 16.53
C GLU A 209 37.74 52.03 16.96
N ALA A 210 38.52 51.10 16.40
CA ALA A 210 39.95 50.97 16.68
C ALA A 210 40.74 52.18 16.16
N GLU A 211 40.45 52.65 14.95
CA GLU A 211 41.06 53.86 14.38
C GLU A 211 40.70 55.12 15.18
N LEU A 212 39.43 55.26 15.59
CA LEU A 212 38.98 56.37 16.42
C LEU A 212 39.67 56.36 17.79
N LYS A 213 39.80 55.19 18.44
CA LYS A 213 40.56 55.05 19.70
C LYS A 213 42.02 55.46 19.52
N LYS A 214 42.65 55.09 18.40
CA LYS A 214 44.03 55.48 18.08
C LYS A 214 44.17 56.99 17.91
N LYS A 215 43.30 57.62 17.12
CA LYS A 215 43.29 59.09 16.91
C LYS A 215 42.98 59.87 18.19
N ALA A 216 42.05 59.39 19.01
CA ALA A 216 41.75 60.01 20.31
C ALA A 216 42.99 60.02 21.22
N LYS A 217 43.75 58.93 21.24
CA LYS A 217 45.04 58.84 21.95
C LYS A 217 46.09 59.81 21.40
N GLU A 218 46.18 59.97 20.08
CA GLU A 218 47.11 60.92 19.42
C GLU A 218 46.77 62.38 19.75
N MET A 219 45.48 62.73 19.89
CA MET A 219 45.03 64.08 20.25
C MET A 219 44.96 64.35 21.77
N GLY A 220 45.28 63.35 22.60
CA GLY A 220 45.25 63.48 24.07
C GLY A 220 43.84 63.61 24.67
N VAL A 221 42.79 63.20 23.94
CA VAL A 221 41.39 63.27 24.38
C VAL A 221 40.91 61.88 24.79
N ASP A 222 40.22 61.79 25.92
CA ASP A 222 39.68 60.51 26.41
C ASP A 222 38.45 60.08 25.57
N TYR A 223 38.61 59.02 24.79
CA TYR A 223 37.59 58.49 23.88
C TYR A 223 36.28 58.14 24.62
N ALA A 224 36.36 57.76 25.89
CA ALA A 224 35.19 57.40 26.70
C ALA A 224 34.29 58.61 27.06
N GLN A 225 34.79 59.85 26.96
CA GLN A 225 34.01 61.06 27.25
C GLN A 225 33.23 61.58 26.02
N LEU A 226 33.63 61.19 24.81
CA LEU A 226 32.99 61.62 23.55
C LEU A 226 31.67 60.89 23.22
N GLY A 227 31.46 59.69 23.77
CA GLY A 227 30.27 58.85 23.46
C GLY A 227 29.06 59.03 24.40
N LYS A 228 29.05 60.04 25.28
CA LYS A 228 28.01 60.24 26.32
C LYS A 228 27.07 61.44 26.08
N SER A 229 26.99 61.99 24.86
CA SER A 229 26.02 63.04 24.53
C SER A 229 24.79 62.50 23.80
#